data_AF-A0A1B8FHU6-F1
#
_entry.id   AF-A0A1B8FHU6-F1
#
_cell.length_a   1.000
_cell.length_b   1.000
_cell.length_c   1.000
_cell.angle_alpha   90.00
_cell.angle_beta   90.00
_cell.angle_gamma   90.00
#
_symmetry.space_group_name_H-M   'P 1'
#
loop_
_entity.id
_entity.type
_entity.pdbx_description
1 polymer ?
#
loop_
_entity_poly.entity_id
_entity_poly.type
_entity_poly.pdbx_seq_one_letter_code
_entity_poly.pdbx_strand_id
1 'polypeptide(L)'
;MALTYSSSDYDGLQSPATAGAKFEAISGSELIAIPFRELFLQHKVDRVICLALLHRHFDLAPKERLVEYRGTSTAWKVDNAADNLASHIGPSNWLLAEDGTFHPYEFDFLKDADRKLSPIVDPQYNDFIESFGNLLHQEDAAGLFGFISCAPFSVL
;
A
#
# COMPACT_ATOMS: atom_id res chain seq x y z
N MET A 1 7.54 -1.19 -14.10
CA MET A 1 6.59 -2.32 -13.92
C MET A 1 5.19 -1.84 -14.28
N ALA A 2 4.33 -2.69 -14.84
CA ALA A 2 2.91 -2.37 -14.97
C ALA A 2 2.24 -2.50 -13.59
N LEU A 3 1.40 -1.55 -13.22
CA LEU A 3 0.68 -1.56 -11.95
C LEU A 3 -0.51 -2.51 -12.07
N THR A 4 -0.45 -3.66 -11.41
CA THR A 4 -1.49 -4.70 -11.51
C THR A 4 -2.32 -4.73 -10.24
N TYR A 5 -3.59 -4.30 -10.33
CA TYR A 5 -4.56 -4.53 -9.26
C TYR A 5 -5.12 -5.96 -9.36
N SER A 6 -5.28 -6.60 -8.22
CA SER A 6 -5.88 -7.93 -8.09
C SER A 6 -6.95 -7.91 -7.00
N SER A 7 -8.18 -8.30 -7.34
CA SER A 7 -9.25 -8.39 -6.33
C SER A 7 -8.98 -9.49 -5.31
N SER A 8 -8.33 -10.59 -5.71
CA SER A 8 -7.99 -11.67 -4.77
C SER A 8 -7.02 -11.20 -3.69
N ASP A 9 -6.12 -10.27 -4.03
CA ASP A 9 -5.12 -9.76 -3.09
C ASP A 9 -5.80 -8.86 -2.05
N TYR A 10 -6.76 -8.04 -2.48
CA TYR A 10 -7.60 -7.26 -1.56
C TYR A 10 -8.49 -8.18 -0.70
N ASP A 11 -9.11 -9.20 -1.30
CA ASP A 11 -10.00 -10.13 -0.58
C ASP A 11 -9.24 -10.97 0.45
N GLY A 12 -7.94 -11.22 0.22
CA GLY A 12 -7.03 -11.88 1.16
C GLY A 12 -6.64 -11.04 2.38
N LEU A 13 -6.94 -9.73 2.38
CA LEU A 13 -6.63 -8.86 3.51
C LEU A 13 -7.46 -9.21 4.74
N GLN A 14 -6.81 -9.10 5.89
CA GLN A 14 -7.41 -9.42 7.17
C GLN A 14 -8.35 -8.30 7.65
N SER A 15 -9.25 -8.63 8.57
CA SER A 15 -9.98 -7.60 9.33
C SER A 15 -9.01 -6.80 10.21
N PRO A 16 -9.32 -5.54 10.58
CA PRO A 16 -8.48 -4.76 11.48
C PRO A 16 -8.20 -5.47 12.81
N ALA A 17 -9.18 -6.18 13.36
CA ALA A 17 -9.03 -6.93 14.61
C ALA A 17 -8.05 -8.10 14.46
N THR A 18 -8.11 -8.82 13.33
CA THR A 18 -7.20 -9.93 13.03
C THR A 18 -5.78 -9.43 12.76
N ALA A 19 -5.64 -8.36 11.98
CA ALA A 19 -4.35 -7.71 11.73
C ALA A 19 -3.72 -7.21 13.03
N GLY A 20 -4.51 -6.58 13.91
CA GLY A 20 -4.07 -6.16 15.24
C GLY A 20 -3.61 -7.34 16.11
N ALA A 21 -4.37 -8.45 16.12
CA ALA A 21 -3.96 -9.64 16.86
C ALA A 21 -2.65 -10.25 16.33
N LYS A 22 -2.46 -10.29 14.99
CA LYS A 22 -1.20 -10.74 14.37
C LYS A 22 -0.05 -9.79 14.70
N PHE A 23 -0.28 -8.49 14.66
CA PHE A 23 0.70 -7.47 15.03
C PHE A 23 1.24 -7.67 16.45
N GLU A 24 0.36 -7.90 17.43
CA GLU A 24 0.77 -8.19 18.81
C GLU A 24 1.51 -9.54 18.90
N ALA A 25 1.05 -10.57 18.19
CA ALA A 25 1.63 -11.91 18.25
C ALA A 25 3.08 -11.99 17.76
N ILE A 26 3.50 -11.10 16.85
CA ILE A 26 4.86 -11.06 16.30
C ILE A 26 5.74 -9.95 16.89
N SER A 27 5.32 -9.34 18.01
CA SER A 27 5.99 -8.16 18.57
C SER A 27 6.16 -7.03 17.54
N GLY A 28 5.10 -6.72 16.78
CA GLY A 28 5.17 -5.77 15.66
C GLY A 28 5.73 -4.39 16.04
N SER A 29 5.54 -3.95 17.29
CA SER A 29 6.14 -2.71 17.80
C SER A 29 7.68 -2.74 17.80
N GLU A 30 8.29 -3.89 18.12
CA GLU A 30 9.75 -4.07 18.10
C GLU A 30 10.28 -4.11 16.66
N LEU A 31 9.54 -4.77 15.75
CA LEU A 31 9.85 -4.76 14.32
C LEU A 31 9.83 -3.33 13.75
N ILE A 32 8.85 -2.53 14.14
CA ILE A 32 8.78 -1.12 13.72
C ILE A 32 9.97 -0.33 14.27
N ALA A 33 10.27 -0.49 15.55
CA ALA A 33 11.27 0.32 16.24
C ALA A 33 12.71 0.07 15.76
N ILE A 34 13.00 -1.15 15.30
CA ILE A 34 14.36 -1.57 14.94
C ILE A 34 14.45 -1.85 13.43
N PRO A 35 14.09 -3.04 12.90
CA PRO A 35 14.43 -3.39 11.53
C PRO A 35 13.74 -2.51 10.48
N PHE A 36 12.45 -2.18 10.63
CA PHE A 36 11.80 -1.28 9.67
C PHE A 36 12.37 0.14 9.74
N ARG A 37 12.59 0.67 10.94
CA ARG A 37 13.18 2.00 11.10
C ARG A 37 14.57 2.07 10.47
N GLU A 38 15.42 1.09 10.71
CA GLU A 38 16.78 1.03 10.14
C GLU A 38 16.74 0.98 8.61
N LEU A 39 15.88 0.12 8.05
CA LEU A 39 15.70 0.01 6.61
C LEU A 39 15.25 1.34 5.98
N PHE A 40 14.23 1.99 6.55
CA PHE A 40 13.69 3.24 6.01
C PHE A 40 14.74 4.36 6.04
N LEU A 41 15.52 4.46 7.12
CA LEU A 41 16.60 5.44 7.26
C LEU A 41 17.78 5.15 6.32
N GLN A 42 18.16 3.88 6.16
CA GLN A 42 19.25 3.47 5.27
C GLN A 42 18.97 3.85 3.82
N HIS A 43 17.73 3.67 3.37
CA HIS A 43 17.29 4.03 2.02
C HIS A 43 16.80 5.48 1.89
N LYS A 44 16.75 6.25 2.99
CA LYS A 44 16.31 7.66 3.03
C LYS A 44 14.90 7.88 2.50
N VAL A 45 14.00 6.93 2.78
CA VAL A 45 12.60 6.96 2.33
C VAL A 45 11.63 7.42 3.42
N ASP A 46 12.13 7.70 4.63
CA ASP A 46 11.36 8.04 5.84
C ASP A 46 10.47 9.30 5.72
N ARG A 47 10.61 10.07 4.65
CA ARG A 47 9.78 11.25 4.34
C ARG A 47 8.85 11.09 3.15
N VAL A 48 8.92 9.95 2.47
CA VAL A 48 8.23 9.72 1.18
C VAL A 48 7.41 8.43 1.22
N ILE A 49 7.87 7.41 1.95
CA ILE A 49 7.22 6.13 2.11
C ILE A 49 6.95 5.88 3.58
N CYS A 50 5.72 5.49 3.87
CA CYS A 50 5.20 5.24 5.21
C CYS A 50 4.88 3.75 5.34
N LEU A 51 5.14 3.17 6.51
CA LEU A 51 4.74 1.79 6.80
C LEU A 51 3.22 1.73 7.02
N ALA A 52 2.57 0.73 6.42
CA ALA A 52 1.13 0.51 6.55
C ALA A 52 0.85 -0.85 7.20
N LEU A 53 -0.12 -0.90 8.11
CA LEU A 53 -0.70 -2.15 8.59
C LEU A 53 -1.79 -2.58 7.60
N LEU A 54 -1.62 -3.74 6.99
CA LEU A 54 -2.53 -4.27 5.98
C LEU A 54 -3.84 -4.73 6.62
N HIS A 55 -4.95 -4.20 6.11
CA HIS A 55 -6.31 -4.59 6.50
C HIS A 55 -7.29 -4.19 5.41
N ARG A 56 -8.46 -4.84 5.39
CA ARG A 56 -9.60 -4.41 4.58
C ARG A 56 -10.62 -3.66 5.42
N HIS A 57 -11.20 -2.62 4.85
CA HIS A 57 -12.24 -1.82 5.49
C HIS A 57 -13.63 -2.48 5.38
N PHE A 58 -13.95 -3.01 4.19
CA PHE A 58 -15.19 -3.71 3.87
C PHE A 58 -15.02 -4.57 2.61
N ASP A 59 -16.00 -5.44 2.35
CA ASP A 59 -16.03 -6.28 1.14
C ASP A 59 -16.30 -5.43 -0.11
N LEU A 60 -15.57 -5.72 -1.19
CA LEU A 60 -15.76 -5.09 -2.50
C LEU A 60 -16.49 -6.05 -3.44
N ALA A 61 -17.35 -5.51 -4.31
CA ALA A 61 -17.91 -6.28 -5.40
C ALA A 61 -16.86 -6.52 -6.51
N PRO A 62 -17.09 -7.48 -7.42
CA PRO A 62 -16.19 -7.70 -8.54
C PRO A 62 -15.96 -6.42 -9.36
N LYS A 63 -14.69 -6.13 -9.64
CA LYS A 63 -14.22 -4.92 -10.36
C LYS A 63 -14.38 -3.60 -9.59
N GLU A 64 -14.74 -3.65 -8.31
CA GLU A 64 -14.61 -2.49 -7.44
C GLU A 64 -13.18 -2.37 -6.94
N ARG A 65 -12.81 -1.14 -6.62
CA ARG A 65 -11.57 -0.77 -5.93
C ARG A 65 -11.93 0.11 -4.75
N LEU A 66 -11.15 0.01 -3.68
CA LEU A 66 -11.26 0.93 -2.56
C LEU A 66 -10.62 2.26 -2.95
N VAL A 67 -11.44 3.31 -3.08
CA VAL A 67 -11.00 4.65 -3.46
C VAL A 67 -11.26 5.62 -2.32
N GLU A 68 -10.19 6.26 -1.85
CA GLU A 68 -10.24 7.37 -0.92
C GLU A 68 -10.69 8.64 -1.66
N TYR A 69 -11.83 9.19 -1.23
CA TYR A 69 -12.40 10.40 -1.79
C TYR A 69 -12.84 11.34 -0.67
N ARG A 70 -12.10 12.46 -0.53
CA ARG A 70 -12.36 13.52 0.46
C ARG A 70 -12.39 13.03 1.92
N GLY A 71 -11.47 12.16 2.30
CA GLY A 71 -11.38 11.63 3.66
C GLY A 71 -12.42 10.54 3.95
N THR A 72 -12.84 9.82 2.91
CA THR A 72 -13.77 8.70 3.02
C THR A 72 -13.40 7.64 2.01
N SER A 73 -13.19 6.41 2.50
CA SER A 73 -12.93 5.25 1.65
C SER A 73 -14.25 4.73 1.08
N THR A 74 -14.32 4.61 -0.25
CA THR A 74 -15.55 4.30 -0.97
C THR A 74 -15.30 3.26 -2.06
N ALA A 75 -16.25 2.32 -2.24
CA ALA A 75 -16.18 1.32 -3.28
C ALA A 75 -16.51 1.95 -4.64
N TRP A 76 -15.57 1.95 -5.58
CA TRP A 76 -15.79 2.48 -6.92
C TRP A 76 -15.62 1.38 -7.95
N LYS A 77 -16.60 1.26 -8.85
CA LYS A 77 -16.49 0.38 -9.99
C LYS A 77 -15.53 0.98 -11.01
N VAL A 78 -14.45 0.27 -11.33
CA VAL A 78 -13.45 0.72 -12.31
C VAL A 78 -13.47 -0.23 -13.50
N ASP A 79 -14.27 0.08 -14.53
CA ASP A 79 -14.30 -0.70 -15.77
C ASP A 79 -13.23 -0.18 -16.74
N ASN A 80 -12.22 -1.02 -17.05
CA ASN A 80 -11.01 -0.67 -17.82
C ASN A 80 -11.24 -0.18 -19.27
N ALA A 81 -12.46 -0.23 -19.80
CA ALA A 81 -12.72 -0.07 -21.24
C ALA A 81 -13.39 1.26 -21.64
N ALA A 82 -13.97 2.02 -20.71
CA ALA A 82 -14.78 3.21 -21.08
C ALA A 82 -14.75 4.36 -20.06
N ASP A 83 -14.05 4.22 -18.93
CA ASP A 83 -14.27 5.10 -17.79
C ASP A 83 -13.19 6.19 -17.68
N ASN A 84 -13.55 7.43 -17.98
CA ASN A 84 -12.72 8.61 -17.69
C ASN A 84 -12.32 8.63 -16.21
N LEU A 85 -13.14 8.05 -15.33
CA LEU A 85 -12.90 7.94 -13.90
C LEU A 85 -11.61 7.16 -13.58
N ALA A 86 -11.30 6.10 -14.33
CA ALA A 86 -10.10 5.31 -14.11
C ALA A 86 -8.81 6.13 -14.26
N SER A 87 -8.84 7.18 -15.10
CA SER A 87 -7.69 8.07 -15.29
C SER A 87 -7.41 8.99 -14.10
N HIS A 88 -8.40 9.15 -13.22
CA HIS A 88 -8.38 9.94 -11.98
C HIS A 88 -8.20 9.07 -10.73
N ILE A 89 -7.88 7.78 -10.86
CA ILE A 89 -7.65 6.90 -9.72
C ILE A 89 -6.18 6.50 -9.74
N GLY A 90 -5.45 6.90 -8.70
CA GLY A 90 -4.04 6.58 -8.52
C GLY A 90 -3.85 5.60 -7.37
N PRO A 91 -2.93 4.63 -7.46
CA PRO A 91 -2.64 3.75 -6.33
C PRO A 91 -1.98 4.52 -5.18
N SER A 92 -2.42 4.25 -3.95
CA SER A 92 -1.92 4.91 -2.74
C SER A 92 -1.16 3.93 -1.83
N ASN A 93 -1.69 2.72 -1.66
CA ASN A 93 -1.20 1.71 -0.73
C ASN A 93 -0.85 0.41 -1.46
N TRP A 94 0.19 -0.26 -0.96
CA TRP A 94 0.82 -1.40 -1.61
C TRP A 94 1.02 -2.55 -0.63
N LEU A 95 0.73 -3.76 -1.10
CA LEU A 95 1.00 -5.01 -0.41
C LEU A 95 1.98 -5.85 -1.21
N LEU A 96 2.69 -6.76 -0.53
CA LEU A 96 3.50 -7.80 -1.18
C LEU A 96 2.59 -8.99 -1.53
N ALA A 97 2.43 -9.26 -2.82
CA ALA A 97 1.61 -10.36 -3.33
C ALA A 97 2.37 -11.69 -3.29
N GLU A 98 1.64 -12.80 -3.47
CA GLU A 98 2.22 -14.16 -3.46
C GLU A 98 3.26 -14.38 -4.56
N ASP A 99 3.20 -13.62 -5.65
CA ASP A 99 4.17 -13.68 -6.75
C ASP A 99 5.49 -12.95 -6.46
N GLY A 100 5.62 -12.37 -5.26
CA GLY A 100 6.80 -11.63 -4.81
C GLY A 100 6.87 -10.20 -5.32
N THR A 101 5.83 -9.71 -6.01
CA THR A 101 5.74 -8.32 -6.47
C THR A 101 4.77 -7.51 -5.63
N PHE A 102 4.89 -6.18 -5.70
CA PHE A 102 4.02 -5.29 -4.95
C PHE A 102 2.82 -4.87 -5.79
N HIS A 103 1.63 -5.15 -5.27
CA HIS A 103 0.36 -4.79 -5.89
C HIS A 103 -0.32 -3.65 -5.12
N PRO A 104 -0.97 -2.70 -5.81
CA PRO A 104 -1.77 -1.70 -5.16
C PRO A 104 -3.08 -2.33 -4.67
N TYR A 105 -3.52 -1.97 -3.47
CA TYR A 105 -4.78 -2.47 -2.90
C TYR A 105 -5.75 -1.35 -2.48
N GLU A 106 -5.24 -0.13 -2.28
CA GLU A 106 -6.05 1.08 -2.11
C GLU A 106 -5.61 2.16 -3.09
N PHE A 107 -6.54 3.09 -3.35
CA PHE A 107 -6.36 4.11 -4.36
C PHE A 107 -6.88 5.46 -3.87
N ASP A 108 -6.29 6.54 -4.37
CA ASP A 108 -6.77 7.91 -4.17
C ASP A 108 -7.48 8.42 -5.43
N PHE A 109 -8.51 9.24 -5.24
CA PHE A 109 -9.04 10.06 -6.31
C PHE A 109 -8.16 11.31 -6.54
N LEU A 110 -7.61 11.42 -7.75
CA LEU A 110 -6.75 12.50 -8.21
C LEU A 110 -7.57 13.55 -8.99
N LYS A 111 -7.79 14.71 -8.36
CA LYS A 111 -8.72 15.73 -8.86
C LYS A 111 -8.28 16.42 -10.16
N ASP A 112 -6.99 16.41 -10.51
CA ASP A 112 -6.40 16.92 -11.76
C ASP A 112 -5.00 16.31 -11.97
N ALA A 113 -4.25 16.70 -13.02
CA ALA A 113 -2.94 16.16 -13.44
C ALA A 113 -1.78 16.21 -12.40
N ASP A 114 -2.06 16.47 -11.13
CA ASP A 114 -1.20 16.19 -9.97
C ASP A 114 -1.04 14.67 -9.75
N ARG A 115 -0.73 13.94 -10.82
CA ARG A 115 -0.15 12.60 -10.79
C ARG A 115 1.22 12.72 -10.15
N LYS A 116 1.29 12.83 -8.83
CA LYS A 116 2.46 12.33 -8.12
C LYS A 116 2.38 10.82 -8.28
N LEU A 117 3.20 10.34 -9.21
CA LEU A 117 3.44 8.92 -9.37
C LEU A 117 3.82 8.35 -8.01
N SER A 118 3.17 7.24 -7.63
CA SER A 118 3.53 6.50 -6.41
C SER A 118 5.04 6.27 -6.39
N PRO A 119 5.73 6.39 -5.24
CA PRO A 119 7.16 6.09 -5.12
C PRO A 119 7.53 4.75 -5.74
N ILE A 120 6.61 3.78 -5.76
CA ILE A 120 6.88 2.46 -6.31
C ILE A 120 7.23 2.43 -7.80
N VAL A 121 6.78 3.40 -8.59
CA VAL A 121 7.07 3.43 -10.03
C VAL A 121 8.34 4.21 -10.36
N ASP A 122 8.92 4.90 -9.39
CA ASP A 122 10.16 5.61 -9.56
C ASP A 122 11.35 4.67 -9.29
N PRO A 123 12.19 4.39 -10.30
CA PRO A 123 13.30 3.45 -10.18
C PRO A 123 14.28 3.75 -9.04
N GLN A 124 14.32 5.00 -8.54
CA GLN A 124 15.20 5.35 -7.42
C GLN A 124 14.86 4.59 -6.12
N TYR A 125 13.65 4.02 -6.01
CA TYR A 125 13.22 3.28 -4.82
C TYR A 125 13.29 1.76 -4.99
N ASN A 126 13.77 1.23 -6.14
CA ASN A 126 13.82 -0.22 -6.39
C ASN A 126 14.58 -0.98 -5.30
N ASP A 127 15.76 -0.49 -4.90
CA ASP A 127 16.58 -1.13 -3.87
C ASP A 127 15.85 -1.19 -2.51
N PHE A 128 15.05 -0.15 -2.19
CA PHE A 128 14.22 -0.14 -0.99
C PHE A 128 13.09 -1.16 -1.10
N ILE A 129 12.38 -1.20 -2.23
CA ILE A 129 11.24 -2.10 -2.46
C ILE A 129 11.68 -3.56 -2.34
N GLU A 130 12.82 -3.92 -2.95
CA GLU A 130 13.40 -5.26 -2.85
C GLU A 130 13.80 -5.59 -1.40
N SER A 131 14.51 -4.67 -0.73
CA SER A 131 14.94 -4.87 0.66
C SER A 131 13.77 -4.94 1.64
N PHE A 132 12.69 -4.18 1.38
CA PHE A 132 11.47 -4.21 2.16
C PHE A 132 10.74 -5.54 1.99
N GLY A 133 10.59 -6.05 0.76
CA GLY A 133 10.03 -7.38 0.52
C GLY A 133 10.82 -8.50 1.22
N ASN A 134 12.15 -8.43 1.15
CA ASN A 134 13.03 -9.36 1.86
C ASN A 134 12.83 -9.30 3.39
N LEU A 135 12.75 -8.10 3.95
CA LEU A 135 12.52 -7.93 5.39
C LEU A 135 11.16 -8.50 5.82
N LEU A 136 10.10 -8.27 5.03
CA LEU A 136 8.78 -8.86 5.30
C LEU A 136 8.83 -10.39 5.39
N HIS A 137 9.58 -11.04 4.51
CA HIS A 137 9.74 -12.49 4.55
C HIS A 137 10.61 -12.96 5.72
N GLN A 138 11.68 -12.25 6.04
CA GLN A 138 12.60 -12.60 7.14
C GLN A 138 11.91 -12.55 8.51
N GLU A 139 11.03 -11.59 8.71
CA GLU A 139 10.34 -11.35 9.99
C GLU A 139 8.93 -11.98 10.06
N ASP A 140 8.56 -12.86 9.12
CA ASP A 140 7.20 -13.44 8.99
C ASP A 140 6.07 -12.38 8.98
N ALA A 141 6.43 -11.21 8.46
CA ALA A 141 5.62 -9.99 8.41
C ALA A 141 4.85 -9.84 7.09
N ALA A 142 5.06 -10.75 6.13
CA ALA A 142 4.29 -10.79 4.89
C ALA A 142 2.78 -10.91 5.17
N GLY A 143 1.98 -10.16 4.42
CA GLY A 143 0.53 -10.04 4.63
C GLY A 143 0.10 -9.29 5.90
N LEU A 144 1.04 -8.76 6.70
CA LEU A 144 0.75 -7.87 7.82
C LEU A 144 1.15 -6.43 7.52
N PHE A 145 2.33 -6.22 6.94
CA PHE A 145 2.82 -4.89 6.61
C PHE A 145 2.91 -4.67 5.10
N GLY A 146 2.65 -3.42 4.72
CA GLY A 146 2.85 -2.88 3.38
C GLY A 146 3.37 -1.47 3.48
N PHE A 147 3.19 -0.69 2.42
CA PHE A 147 3.55 0.73 2.46
C PHE A 147 2.56 1.62 1.74
N ILE A 148 2.54 2.88 2.15
CA ILE A 148 1.73 3.95 1.58
C ILE A 148 2.65 5.12 1.20
N SER A 149 2.29 5.84 0.14
CA SER A 149 2.94 7.10 -0.20
C SER A 149 2.68 8.12 0.92
N CYS A 150 3.71 8.58 1.63
CA CYS A 150 3.53 9.72 2.51
C CYS A 150 3.32 10.95 1.62
N ALA A 151 2.17 11.62 1.71
CA ALA A 151 2.09 12.99 1.20
C ALA A 151 3.19 13.82 1.89
N PRO A 152 3.88 14.74 1.19
CA PRO A 152 4.77 15.66 1.88
C PRO A 152 3.95 16.36 2.96
N PHE A 153 4.38 16.25 4.21
CA PHE A 153 3.84 17.05 5.30
C PHE A 153 3.82 18.50 4.81
N SER A 154 2.63 18.99 4.47
CA SER A 154 2.45 20.40 4.18
C SER A 154 2.60 21.04 5.54
N VAL A 155 3.79 21.60 5.81
CA VAL A 155 3.99 22.47 6.96
C VAL A 155 3.03 23.64 6.72
N LEU A 156 1.91 23.64 7.45
CA LEU A 156 1.06 24.81 7.59
C LEU A 156 1.83 25.91 8.32
#